data_AF-A0A950RNF0-F1
#
_entry.id   AF-A0A950RNF0-F1
#
_cell.length_a   1.000
_cell.length_b   1.000
_cell.length_c   1.000
_cell.angle_alpha   90.00
_cell.angle_beta   90.00
_cell.angle_gamma   90.00
#
_symmetry.space_group_name_H-M   'P 1'
#
loop_
_entity.id
_entity.type
_entity.pdbx_description
1 polymer ?
#
loop_
_entity_poly.entity_id
_entity_poly.type
_entity_poly.pdbx_seq_one_letter_code
_entity_poly.pdbx_strand_id
1 'polypeptide(L)'
;PYPEQVARTTALLLPRLGWQPGTWSQSFQSLFGKDVWLQPYTDATLKQLAGRGIKRVFVATPGFTADCLETIDEIGYEARELFQHAGGKDLHQCRCLNDHPAWIEAMRTLILEEGQGWL
;
A
#
# COMPACT_ATOMS: atom_id res chain seq x y z
N PRO A 1 13.97 -6.85 -8.52
CA PRO A 1 13.61 -5.44 -8.78
C PRO A 1 12.34 -4.96 -8.07
N TYR A 2 11.21 -5.69 -8.14
CA TYR A 2 9.94 -5.22 -7.55
C TYR A 2 10.01 -4.86 -6.05
N PRO A 3 10.53 -5.71 -5.15
CA PRO A 3 10.56 -5.37 -3.72
C PRO A 3 11.38 -4.11 -3.43
N GLU A 4 12.49 -3.94 -4.14
CA GLU A 4 13.38 -2.78 -4.01
C GLU A 4 12.72 -1.50 -4.50
N GLN A 5 11.99 -1.56 -5.62
CA GLN A 5 11.25 -0.41 -6.16
C GLN A 5 10.11 0.01 -5.22
N VAL A 6 9.36 -0.94 -4.65
CA VAL A 6 8.33 -0.64 -3.66
C VAL A 6 8.96 -0.03 -2.40
N ALA A 7 10.05 -0.60 -1.89
CA ALA A 7 10.77 -0.05 -0.73
C ALA A 7 11.29 1.37 -1.00
N ARG A 8 11.77 1.66 -2.22
CA ARG A 8 12.18 3.00 -2.64
C ARG A 8 11.01 3.98 -2.64
N THR A 9 9.85 3.60 -3.18
CA THR A 9 8.63 4.43 -3.16
C THR A 9 8.22 4.74 -1.72
N THR A 10 8.19 3.74 -0.84
CA THR A 10 7.89 3.93 0.59
C THR A 10 8.87 4.90 1.25
N ALA A 11 10.18 4.71 1.03
CA ALA A 11 11.22 5.57 1.61
C ALA A 11 11.11 7.03 1.17
N LEU A 12 10.68 7.30 -0.07
CA LEU A 12 10.46 8.66 -0.57
C LEU A 12 9.14 9.27 -0.07
N LEU A 13 8.13 8.45 0.20
CA LEU A 13 6.81 8.90 0.65
C LEU A 13 6.81 9.32 2.13
N LEU A 14 7.49 8.58 2.99
CA LEU A 14 7.44 8.79 4.45
C LEU A 14 7.84 10.20 4.90
N PRO A 15 8.94 10.81 4.40
CA PRO A 15 9.29 12.18 4.75
C PRO A 15 8.24 13.20 4.28
N ARG A 16 7.59 12.95 3.14
CA ARG A 16 6.53 13.82 2.59
C ARG A 16 5.25 13.76 3.43
N LEU A 17 4.96 12.60 4.02
CA LEU A 17 3.85 12.41 4.95
C LEU A 17 4.15 12.89 6.38
N GLY A 18 5.41 13.24 6.68
CA GLY A 18 5.84 13.62 8.03
C GLY A 18 5.80 12.46 9.03
N TRP A 19 5.86 11.22 8.55
CA TRP A 19 5.78 10.03 9.42
C TRP A 19 7.12 9.73 10.06
N GLN A 20 7.09 9.46 11.37
CA GLN A 20 8.29 9.21 12.16
C GLN A 20 8.79 7.77 11.95
N PRO A 21 10.11 7.53 12.09
CA PRO A 21 10.63 6.16 12.12
C PRO A 21 9.90 5.32 13.18
N GLY A 22 9.54 4.08 12.82
CA GLY A 22 8.85 3.15 13.72
C GLY A 22 7.33 3.32 13.81
N THR A 23 6.73 4.31 13.12
CA THR A 23 5.25 4.47 13.08
C THR A 23 4.60 3.84 11.85
N TRP A 24 5.36 3.08 11.05
CA TRP A 24 4.90 2.49 9.80
C TRP A 24 5.49 1.09 9.60
N SER A 25 4.87 0.32 8.71
CA SER A 25 5.33 -1.00 8.26
C SER A 25 5.02 -1.19 6.79
N GLN A 26 5.78 -2.06 6.11
CA GLN A 26 5.51 -2.48 4.74
C GLN A 26 5.29 -3.99 4.71
N SER A 27 4.26 -4.43 3.99
CA SER A 27 3.89 -5.82 3.79
C SER A 27 3.42 -6.06 2.36
N PHE A 28 3.22 -7.31 2.00
CA PHE A 28 2.79 -7.76 0.68
C PHE A 28 1.49 -8.56 0.81
N GLN A 29 0.55 -8.29 -0.10
CA GLN A 29 -0.79 -8.87 -0.12
C GLN A 29 -0.93 -9.92 -1.24
N SER A 30 -2.12 -10.52 -1.33
CA SER A 30 -2.52 -11.44 -2.41
C SER A 30 -1.66 -12.70 -2.49
N LEU A 31 -1.55 -13.44 -1.37
CA LEU A 31 -0.89 -14.74 -1.33
C LEU A 31 -1.74 -15.78 -2.10
N PHE A 32 -1.17 -16.40 -3.14
CA PHE A 32 -1.84 -17.43 -3.92
C PHE A 32 -1.15 -18.79 -3.79
N GLY A 33 -1.93 -19.83 -3.50
CA GLY A 33 -1.42 -21.20 -3.36
C GLY A 33 -0.66 -21.45 -2.06
N LYS A 34 0.19 -22.48 -2.04
CA LYS A 34 0.90 -22.94 -0.83
C LYS A 34 2.39 -22.58 -0.81
N ASP A 35 2.90 -22.03 -1.90
CA ASP A 35 4.30 -21.66 -2.00
C ASP A 35 4.62 -20.46 -1.11
N VAL A 36 5.91 -20.25 -0.84
CA VAL A 36 6.37 -19.09 -0.08
C VAL A 36 6.49 -17.91 -1.04
N TRP A 37 5.73 -16.85 -0.77
CA TRP A 37 5.77 -15.60 -1.53
C TRP A 37 6.58 -14.54 -0.77
N LEU A 38 6.65 -13.35 -1.36
CA LEU A 38 7.34 -12.22 -0.78
C LEU A 38 6.72 -11.82 0.58
N GLN A 39 7.58 -11.69 1.58
CA GLN A 39 7.22 -11.41 2.97
C GLN A 39 7.67 -10.01 3.40
N PRO A 40 7.05 -9.40 4.43
CA PRO A 40 6.02 -9.98 5.30
C PRO A 40 4.60 -9.93 4.70
N TYR A 41 3.74 -10.87 5.07
CA TYR A 41 2.36 -10.91 4.58
C TYR A 41 1.47 -9.89 5.29
N THR A 42 0.57 -9.24 4.56
CA THR A 42 -0.34 -8.21 5.11
C THR A 42 -1.21 -8.75 6.23
N ASP A 43 -1.82 -9.93 6.07
CA ASP A 43 -2.68 -10.52 7.10
C ASP A 43 -1.93 -10.80 8.42
N ALA A 44 -0.75 -11.39 8.31
CA ALA A 44 0.10 -11.68 9.46
C ALA A 44 0.54 -10.38 10.16
N THR A 45 0.88 -9.36 9.36
CA THR A 45 1.28 -8.03 9.84
C THR A 45 0.14 -7.36 10.61
N LEU A 46 -1.08 -7.35 10.07
CA LEU A 46 -2.25 -6.76 10.71
C LEU A 46 -2.61 -7.46 12.03
N LYS A 47 -2.58 -8.81 12.07
CA LYS A 47 -2.79 -9.57 13.29
C LYS A 47 -1.73 -9.24 14.35
N GLN A 48 -0.47 -9.14 13.96
CA GLN A 48 0.61 -8.76 14.86
C GLN A 48 0.43 -7.34 15.42
N LEU A 49 0.06 -6.37 14.58
CA LEU A 49 -0.19 -4.99 15.01
C LEU A 49 -1.35 -4.91 16.00
N ALA A 50 -2.46 -5.59 15.71
CA ALA A 50 -3.61 -5.68 16.61
C ALA A 50 -3.23 -6.32 17.96
N GLY A 51 -2.48 -7.42 17.92
CA GLY A 51 -1.98 -8.12 19.12
C GLY A 51 -1.02 -7.28 19.97
N ARG A 52 -0.31 -6.32 19.35
CA ARG A 52 0.52 -5.31 20.05
C ARG A 52 -0.31 -4.16 20.65
N GLY A 53 -1.63 -4.19 20.53
CA GLY A 53 -2.53 -3.17 21.05
C GLY A 53 -2.77 -1.99 20.12
N ILE A 54 -2.23 -2.01 18.88
CA ILE A 54 -2.54 -0.97 17.89
C ILE A 54 -4.02 -1.10 17.52
N LYS A 55 -4.78 -0.02 17.74
CA LYS A 55 -6.23 -0.02 17.50
C LYS A 55 -6.64 0.56 16.17
N ARG A 56 -5.78 1.37 15.54
CA ARG A 56 -6.10 2.05 14.29
C ARG A 56 -4.93 1.99 13.35
N VAL A 57 -5.18 1.65 12.09
CA VAL A 57 -4.18 1.63 11.04
C VAL A 57 -4.70 2.33 9.79
N PHE A 58 -3.79 2.97 9.06
CA PHE A 58 -4.03 3.54 7.75
C PHE A 58 -3.19 2.77 6.74
N VAL A 59 -3.81 2.20 5.72
CA VAL A 59 -3.18 1.31 4.73
C VAL A 59 -3.19 1.98 3.37
N ALA A 60 -2.04 2.03 2.70
CA ALA A 60 -1.89 2.48 1.33
C ALA A 60 -1.27 1.35 0.48
N THR A 61 -1.66 1.29 -0.79
CA THR A 61 -1.27 0.24 -1.74
C THR A 61 -0.47 0.84 -2.91
N PRO A 62 0.77 1.34 -2.69
CA PRO A 62 1.53 2.07 -3.71
C PRO A 62 1.95 1.21 -4.92
N GLY A 63 1.71 -0.12 -4.87
CA GLY A 63 1.84 -1.00 -6.03
C GLY A 63 0.71 -0.85 -7.07
N PHE A 64 -0.36 -0.13 -6.74
CA PHE A 64 -1.51 0.12 -7.61
C PHE A 64 -1.74 1.63 -7.76
N THR A 65 -1.99 2.06 -9.00
CA THR A 65 -2.33 3.45 -9.31
C THR A 65 -3.83 3.68 -9.44
N ALA A 66 -4.61 2.62 -9.66
CA ALA A 66 -6.08 2.64 -9.74
C ALA A 66 -6.68 1.57 -8.83
N ASP A 67 -7.86 1.84 -8.29
CA ASP A 67 -8.58 0.88 -7.45
C ASP A 67 -9.01 -0.33 -8.29
N CYS A 68 -8.73 -1.52 -7.76
CA CYS A 68 -9.06 -2.83 -8.30
C CYS A 68 -9.60 -3.75 -7.19
N LEU A 69 -9.88 -5.02 -7.51
CA LEU A 69 -10.39 -6.01 -6.57
C LEU A 69 -9.49 -6.12 -5.32
N GLU A 70 -8.18 -6.20 -5.53
CA GLU A 70 -7.16 -6.34 -4.49
C GLU A 70 -7.13 -5.12 -3.54
N THR A 71 -7.52 -3.95 -4.03
CA THR A 71 -7.59 -2.75 -3.19
C THR A 71 -8.95 -2.66 -2.51
N ILE A 72 -10.06 -2.79 -3.23
CA ILE A 72 -11.40 -2.52 -2.70
C ILE A 72 -11.85 -3.64 -1.76
N ASP A 73 -11.60 -4.89 -2.15
CA ASP A 73 -12.12 -6.07 -1.46
C ASP A 73 -11.08 -6.62 -0.49
N GLU A 74 -9.89 -7.04 -0.95
CA GLU A 74 -8.89 -7.63 -0.05
C GLU A 74 -8.43 -6.65 1.04
N ILE A 75 -8.07 -5.41 0.68
CA ILE A 75 -7.67 -4.41 1.68
C ILE A 75 -8.87 -3.69 2.30
N GLY A 76 -9.81 -3.25 1.44
CA GLY A 76 -10.92 -2.42 1.86
C GLY A 76 -12.00 -3.18 2.63
N TYR A 77 -12.10 -4.49 2.52
CA TYR A 77 -13.08 -5.31 3.23
C TYR A 77 -12.39 -6.39 4.09
N GLU A 78 -11.72 -7.37 3.46
CA GLU A 78 -11.23 -8.57 4.16
C GLU A 78 -10.17 -8.23 5.23
N ALA A 79 -9.18 -7.40 4.88
CA ALA A 79 -8.14 -6.97 5.81
C ALA A 79 -8.71 -6.14 6.96
N ARG A 80 -9.76 -5.35 6.72
CA ARG A 80 -10.46 -4.60 7.77
C ARG A 80 -11.13 -5.55 8.74
N GLU A 81 -11.91 -6.52 8.24
CA GLU A 81 -12.55 -7.53 9.08
C GLU A 81 -11.48 -8.31 9.88
N LEU A 82 -10.41 -8.75 9.23
CA LEU A 82 -9.31 -9.47 9.84
C LEU A 82 -8.65 -8.67 10.99
N PHE A 83 -8.38 -7.38 10.76
CA PHE A 83 -7.79 -6.51 11.77
C PHE A 83 -8.72 -6.33 12.98
N GLN A 84 -10.03 -6.17 12.75
CA GLN A 84 -11.04 -6.06 13.81
C GLN A 84 -11.15 -7.34 14.63
N HIS A 85 -11.23 -8.50 13.97
CA HIS A 85 -11.26 -9.81 14.64
C HIS A 85 -9.99 -10.09 15.45
N ALA A 86 -8.84 -9.56 15.01
CA ALA A 86 -7.58 -9.67 15.74
C ALA A 86 -7.46 -8.71 16.95
N GLY A 87 -8.48 -7.89 17.23
CA GLY A 87 -8.52 -6.97 18.36
C GLY A 87 -8.16 -5.51 18.03
N GLY A 88 -7.98 -5.19 16.75
CA GLY A 88 -7.97 -3.83 16.23
C GLY A 88 -9.36 -3.18 16.28
N LYS A 89 -9.47 -1.90 15.91
CA LYS A 89 -10.75 -1.18 15.81
C LYS A 89 -11.02 -0.68 14.39
N ASP A 90 -10.11 0.14 13.87
CA ASP A 90 -10.31 0.80 12.59
C ASP A 90 -9.15 0.52 11.63
N LEU A 91 -9.47 0.06 10.43
CA LEU A 91 -8.56 0.04 9.28
C LEU A 91 -9.13 0.97 8.22
N HIS A 92 -8.41 2.06 7.98
CA HIS A 92 -8.71 3.01 6.93
C HIS A 92 -7.81 2.73 5.73
N GLN A 93 -8.40 2.62 4.56
CA GLN A 93 -7.66 2.47 3.32
C GLN A 93 -7.52 3.82 2.62
N CYS A 94 -6.31 4.12 2.15
CA CYS A 94 -6.07 5.14 1.15
C CYS A 94 -6.58 4.64 -0.20
N ARG A 95 -7.48 5.39 -0.84
CA ARG A 95 -7.81 5.11 -2.25
C ARG A 95 -6.57 5.26 -3.12
N CYS A 96 -6.53 4.51 -4.20
CA CYS A 96 -5.51 4.69 -5.23
C CYS A 96 -5.65 6.07 -5.88
N LEU A 97 -4.65 6.43 -6.69
CA LEU A 97 -4.60 7.72 -7.36
C LEU A 97 -5.77 7.92 -8.33
N ASN A 98 -6.24 6.84 -8.96
CA ASN A 98 -7.37 6.83 -9.90
C ASN A 98 -7.21 7.94 -10.95
N ASP A 99 -8.19 8.84 -11.05
CA ASP A 99 -8.26 9.97 -11.96
C ASP A 99 -7.80 11.29 -11.31
N HIS A 100 -7.09 11.23 -10.18
CA HIS A 100 -6.66 12.43 -9.49
C HIS A 100 -5.83 13.34 -10.42
N PRO A 101 -6.19 14.63 -10.58
CA PRO A 101 -5.55 15.50 -11.58
C PRO A 101 -4.02 15.58 -11.46
N ALA A 102 -3.49 15.58 -10.24
CA ALA A 102 -2.04 15.58 -10.02
C ALA A 102 -1.34 14.31 -10.52
N TRP A 103 -2.02 13.16 -10.51
CA TRP A 103 -1.48 11.92 -11.07
C TRP A 103 -1.50 11.95 -12.60
N ILE A 104 -2.58 12.46 -13.20
CA ILE A 104 -2.66 12.66 -14.65
C ILE A 104 -1.57 13.61 -15.13
N GLU A 105 -1.34 14.71 -14.42
CA GLU A 105 -0.26 15.64 -14.76
C GLU A 105 1.11 15.00 -14.59
N ALA A 106 1.34 14.22 -13.53
CA ALA A 106 2.60 13.49 -13.35
C ALA A 106 2.87 12.51 -14.51
N MET A 107 1.85 11.76 -14.96
CA MET A 107 1.97 10.89 -16.13
C MET A 107 2.27 11.69 -17.40
N ARG A 108 1.60 12.83 -17.60
CA ARG A 108 1.85 13.74 -18.73
C ARG A 108 3.31 14.21 -18.73
N THR A 109 3.83 14.66 -17.58
CA THR A 109 5.22 15.08 -17.44
C THR A 109 6.17 13.94 -17.82
N LEU A 110 5.98 12.74 -17.26
CA LEU A 110 6.82 11.58 -17.57
C LEU A 110 6.83 11.24 -19.06
N ILE A 111 5.65 11.23 -19.71
CA ILE A 111 5.55 10.96 -21.15
C ILE A 111 6.30 12.03 -21.97
N LEU A 112 6.15 13.31 -21.61
CA LEU A 112 6.81 14.41 -22.32
C LEU A 112 8.32 14.44 -22.10
N GLU A 113 8.82 14.04 -20.94
CA GLU A 113 10.26 13.99 -20.63
C GLU A 113 10.95 12.79 -21.29
N GLU A 114 10.36 11.60 -21.18
CA GLU A 114 10.93 10.37 -21.72
C GLU A 114 10.69 10.22 -23.24
N GLY A 115 9.66 10.89 -23.77
CA GLY A 115 9.26 10.84 -25.17
C GLY A 115 9.99 11.83 -26.09
N GLN A 116 10.82 12.76 -25.59
CA GLN A 116 11.42 13.85 -26.40
C GLN A 116 12.28 13.38 -27.58
N GLY A 117 12.81 12.16 -27.54
CA GLY A 117 13.57 11.58 -28.65
C GLY A 117 12.71 10.92 -29.74
N TRP A 118 11.39 10.79 -29.48
CA TRP A 118 10.43 10.05 -30.32
C TRP A 118 9.29 10.94 -30.84
N LEU A 119 9.05 12.09 -30.20
CA LEU A 119 8.07 13.12 -30.55
C LEU A 119 8.74 14.26 -31.33
#